data_AF-A0A2S0LX72-F1
#
_entry.id   AF-A0A2S0LX72-F1
#
_cell.length_a   1.000
_cell.length_b   1.000
_cell.length_c   1.000
_cell.angle_alpha   90.00
_cell.angle_beta   90.00
_cell.angle_gamma   90.00
#
_symmetry.space_group_name_H-M   'P 1'
#
loop_
_entity.id
_entity.type
_entity.pdbx_description
1 polymer ?
#
loop_
_entity_poly.entity_id
_entity_poly.type
_entity_poly.pdbx_seq_one_letter_code
_entity_poly.pdbx_strand_id
1 'polypeptide(L)'
;MGTAVRENSEYRQRGSRTPKRLEPVPDRPVPLASAPRVLLLNASYEALTALPARRAVVMLLGGKADVVHEHPVEVVVRSVDTSVRVPSVIRLREYVRIPYRTQVPMTRAALMHRDGHRCGYCNAKATTVDHVVPRSRGGAHNWENCVASCAPCNHRKADKLLSELGWELHVPLVAPRGRTWRLVSQLREIGPYWEDYLYLDAA
;
A
#
# COMPACT_ATOMS: atom_id res chain seq x y z
N MET A 1 41.11 37.04 44.19
CA MET A 1 41.29 35.68 44.72
C MET A 1 40.40 34.75 43.90
N GLY A 2 40.96 34.17 42.85
CA GLY A 2 40.27 33.21 41.99
C GLY A 2 40.59 31.79 42.45
N THR A 3 39.57 30.93 42.46
CA THR A 3 39.77 29.48 42.56
C THR A 3 39.10 28.83 41.38
N ALA A 4 39.96 28.22 40.56
CA ALA A 4 39.69 27.49 39.36
C ALA A 4 38.72 26.32 39.61
N VAL A 5 37.74 26.19 38.72
CA VAL A 5 36.92 24.99 38.60
C VAL A 5 37.78 23.93 37.93
N ARG A 6 37.91 22.78 38.59
CA ARG A 6 38.74 21.66 38.18
C ARG A 6 38.22 21.05 36.88
N GLU A 7 39.09 20.96 35.87
CA GLU A 7 38.86 20.18 34.66
C GLU A 7 38.88 18.68 35.01
N ASN A 8 37.74 18.00 34.86
CA ASN A 8 37.67 16.54 34.96
C ASN A 8 38.17 15.93 33.64
N SER A 9 39.38 15.35 33.67
CA SER A 9 40.10 14.78 32.52
C SER A 9 39.64 13.37 32.09
N GLU A 10 38.48 12.89 32.54
CA GLU A 10 38.05 11.50 32.34
C GLU A 10 37.27 11.23 31.02
N TYR A 11 37.22 12.16 30.07
CA TYR A 11 36.58 11.92 28.77
C TYR A 11 37.53 11.41 27.67
N ARG A 12 38.79 11.09 27.98
CA ARG A 12 39.80 10.80 26.96
C ARG A 12 40.17 9.33 26.72
N GLN A 13 39.51 8.36 27.35
CA GLN A 13 39.91 6.95 27.22
C GLN A 13 38.73 5.97 27.19
N ARG A 14 37.87 6.04 26.17
CA ARG A 14 37.02 4.90 25.79
C ARG A 14 37.37 4.44 24.38
N GLY A 15 37.85 3.20 24.34
CA GLY A 15 38.56 2.55 23.24
C GLY A 15 37.93 2.66 21.86
N SER A 16 38.83 2.69 20.88
CA SER A 16 38.65 2.23 19.51
C SER A 16 37.63 1.08 19.44
N ARG A 17 36.39 1.41 19.06
CA ARG A 17 35.45 0.40 18.56
C ARG A 17 35.87 0.15 17.13
N THR A 18 36.47 -1.02 16.88
CA THR A 18 36.61 -1.55 15.53
C THR A 18 35.27 -1.40 14.81
N PRO A 19 35.24 -0.83 13.60
CA PRO A 19 34.01 -0.75 12.84
C PRO A 19 33.47 -2.17 12.70
N LYS A 20 32.25 -2.42 13.17
CA LYS A 20 31.54 -3.67 12.86
C LYS A 20 31.59 -3.80 11.34
N ARG A 21 32.25 -4.86 10.86
CA ARG A 21 32.25 -5.25 9.45
C ARG A 21 30.77 -5.43 9.08
N LEU A 22 30.23 -4.45 8.35
CA LEU A 22 28.91 -4.56 7.75
C LEU A 22 28.93 -5.83 6.91
N GLU A 23 27.97 -6.73 7.14
CA GLU A 23 27.83 -7.91 6.30
C GLU A 23 27.69 -7.47 4.84
N PRO A 24 28.31 -8.17 3.89
CA PRO A 24 28.24 -7.79 2.49
C PRO A 24 26.79 -7.84 2.03
N VAL A 25 26.28 -6.67 1.62
CA VAL A 25 24.99 -6.51 0.95
C VAL A 25 24.98 -7.43 -0.28
N PRO A 26 23.92 -8.23 -0.52
CA PRO A 26 23.90 -9.20 -1.60
C PRO A 26 24.26 -8.57 -2.96
N ASP A 27 25.15 -9.27 -3.67
CA ASP A 27 25.90 -8.82 -4.86
C ASP A 27 25.01 -8.54 -6.09
N ARG A 28 23.72 -8.89 -6.02
CA ARG A 28 22.79 -8.72 -7.14
C ARG A 28 21.95 -7.46 -6.95
N PRO A 29 22.13 -6.41 -7.77
CA PRO A 29 21.26 -5.24 -7.71
C PRO A 29 19.82 -5.68 -7.97
N VAL A 30 18.93 -5.42 -7.02
CA VAL A 30 17.48 -5.59 -7.23
C VAL A 30 17.09 -4.58 -8.31
N PRO A 31 16.48 -5.01 -9.43
CA PRO A 31 15.98 -4.08 -10.42
C PRO A 31 15.07 -3.05 -9.73
N LEU A 32 15.20 -1.77 -10.04
CA LEU A 32 14.41 -0.71 -9.42
C LEU A 32 12.89 -0.92 -9.58
N ALA A 33 12.49 -1.68 -10.61
CA ALA A 33 11.12 -2.12 -10.84
C ALA A 33 10.60 -3.13 -9.79
N SER A 34 11.50 -3.91 -9.19
CA SER A 34 11.22 -4.93 -8.19
C SER A 34 11.45 -4.45 -6.75
N ALA A 35 11.92 -3.21 -6.57
CA ALA A 35 12.08 -2.60 -5.26
C ALA A 35 10.72 -2.39 -4.56
N PRO A 36 10.67 -2.44 -3.22
CA PRO A 36 9.43 -2.24 -2.47
C PRO A 36 8.81 -0.88 -2.81
N ARG A 37 7.49 -0.83 -2.78
CA ARG A 37 6.76 0.43 -2.92
C ARG A 37 6.99 1.30 -1.69
N VAL A 38 6.76 2.60 -1.85
CA VAL A 38 6.93 3.61 -0.80
C VAL A 38 5.62 4.33 -0.57
N LEU A 39 5.18 4.46 0.69
CA LEU A 39 3.97 5.21 1.02
C LEU A 39 4.25 6.70 0.91
N LEU A 40 3.44 7.42 0.14
CA LEU A 40 3.45 8.87 0.08
C LEU A 40 2.36 9.43 0.99
N LEU A 41 2.78 10.24 1.94
CA LEU A 41 1.92 11.03 2.80
C LEU A 41 1.82 12.47 2.31
N ASN A 42 0.70 13.11 2.62
CA ASN A 42 0.55 14.55 2.52
C ASN A 42 1.37 15.24 3.62
N ALA A 43 1.58 16.56 3.53
CA ALA A 43 2.23 17.32 4.60
C ALA A 43 1.52 17.18 5.96
N SER A 44 0.20 16.90 5.94
CA SER A 44 -0.67 16.58 7.08
C SER A 44 -0.57 15.14 7.60
N TYR A 45 0.34 14.31 7.07
CA TYR A 45 0.48 12.87 7.37
C TYR A 45 -0.68 11.97 6.90
N GLU A 46 -1.65 12.51 6.17
CA GLU A 46 -2.68 11.69 5.52
C GLU A 46 -2.09 10.86 4.38
N ALA A 47 -2.37 9.55 4.33
CA ALA A 47 -1.92 8.67 3.27
C ALA A 47 -2.54 9.07 1.91
N LEU A 48 -1.68 9.32 0.91
CA LEU A 48 -2.13 9.71 -0.43
C LEU A 48 -2.12 8.52 -1.40
N THR A 49 -0.99 7.84 -1.50
CA THR A 49 -0.82 6.71 -2.43
C THR A 49 0.46 5.94 -2.14
N ALA A 50 0.64 4.78 -2.79
CA ALA A 50 1.90 4.05 -2.82
C ALA A 50 2.63 4.30 -4.14
N LEU A 51 3.88 4.73 -4.07
CA LEU A 51 4.71 5.01 -5.23
C LEU A 51 5.65 3.84 -5.54
N PRO A 52 6.02 3.63 -6.81
CA PRO A 52 7.22 2.87 -7.14
C PRO A 52 8.46 3.54 -6.53
N ALA A 53 9.43 2.76 -6.07
CA ALA A 53 10.69 3.25 -5.47
C ALA A 53 11.36 4.34 -6.31
N ARG A 54 11.41 4.16 -7.64
CA ARG A 54 11.96 5.15 -8.58
C ARG A 54 11.36 6.55 -8.38
N ARG A 55 10.04 6.65 -8.26
CA ARG A 55 9.36 7.95 -8.14
C ARG A 55 9.58 8.56 -6.76
N ALA A 56 9.62 7.74 -5.72
CA ALA A 56 9.97 8.19 -4.37
C ALA A 56 11.39 8.79 -4.33
N VAL A 57 12.38 8.10 -4.89
CA VAL A 57 13.77 8.60 -4.98
C VAL A 57 13.86 9.92 -5.74
N VAL A 58 13.16 10.05 -6.87
CA VAL A 58 13.11 11.32 -7.62
C VAL A 58 12.53 12.46 -6.77
N MET A 59 11.50 12.19 -5.96
CA MET A 59 10.90 13.20 -5.08
C MET A 59 11.84 13.63 -3.94
N LEU A 60 12.62 12.69 -3.39
CA LEU A 60 13.62 12.99 -2.36
C LEU A 60 14.77 13.83 -2.92
N LEU A 61 15.36 13.40 -4.04
CA LEU A 61 16.46 14.13 -4.69
C LEU A 61 16.03 15.52 -5.18
N GLY A 62 14.79 15.64 -5.65
CA GLY A 62 14.21 16.93 -6.04
C GLY A 62 13.77 17.81 -4.87
N GLY A 63 14.00 17.39 -3.62
CA GLY A 63 13.64 18.15 -2.41
C GLY A 63 12.13 18.39 -2.24
N LYS A 64 11.28 17.54 -2.84
CA LYS A 64 9.82 17.64 -2.78
C LYS A 64 9.20 16.87 -1.62
N ALA A 65 9.93 15.91 -1.07
CA ALA A 65 9.49 15.08 0.04
C ALA A 65 10.62 14.82 1.02
N ASP A 66 10.25 14.52 2.26
CA ASP A 66 11.16 14.08 3.32
C ASP A 66 10.88 12.62 3.69
N VAL A 67 11.91 11.92 4.16
CA VAL A 67 11.78 10.57 4.71
C VAL A 67 11.11 10.65 6.09
N VAL A 68 10.10 9.82 6.30
CA VAL A 68 9.46 9.64 7.62
C VAL A 68 9.92 8.33 8.25
N HIS A 69 9.90 7.23 7.48
CA HIS A 69 10.39 5.93 7.91
C HIS A 69 11.34 5.34 6.90
N GLU A 70 12.52 4.94 7.37
CA GLU A 70 13.44 4.11 6.61
C GLU A 70 12.86 2.70 6.41
N HIS A 71 13.22 2.05 5.30
CA HIS A 71 12.85 0.65 5.10
C HIS A 71 13.74 -0.25 5.98
N PRO A 72 13.19 -1.28 6.67
CA PRO A 72 13.97 -2.11 7.59
C PRO A 72 15.03 -2.96 6.88
N VAL A 73 14.76 -3.36 5.64
CA VAL A 73 15.75 -4.00 4.77
C VAL A 73 16.40 -2.92 3.91
N GLU A 74 17.74 -2.87 3.92
CA GLU A 74 18.48 -1.89 3.12
C GLU A 74 18.33 -2.16 1.63
N VAL A 75 17.50 -1.35 0.97
CA VAL A 75 17.35 -1.34 -0.48
C VAL A 75 17.93 -0.03 -0.99
N VAL A 76 18.92 -0.11 -1.87
CA VAL A 76 19.67 1.06 -2.35
C VAL A 76 19.54 1.21 -3.86
N VAL A 77 19.19 2.42 -4.29
CA VAL A 77 19.26 2.83 -5.69
C VAL A 77 20.59 3.53 -5.90
N ARG A 78 21.35 3.10 -6.91
CA ARG A 78 22.70 3.63 -7.20
C ARG A 78 22.76 4.28 -8.57
N SER A 79 23.49 5.40 -8.66
CA SER A 79 24.10 5.91 -9.89
C SER A 79 25.61 5.62 -9.85
N VAL A 80 26.34 6.13 -10.84
CA VAL A 80 27.81 6.01 -10.89
C VAL A 80 28.48 6.67 -9.67
N ASP A 81 27.90 7.74 -9.16
CA ASP A 81 28.49 8.64 -8.15
C ASP A 81 27.64 8.81 -6.88
N THR A 82 26.38 8.34 -6.88
CA THR A 82 25.41 8.59 -5.82
C THR A 82 24.70 7.30 -5.41
N SER A 83 24.30 7.21 -4.15
CA SER A 83 23.43 6.16 -3.66
C SER A 83 22.32 6.72 -2.78
N VAL A 84 21.10 6.22 -2.95
CA VAL A 84 19.92 6.65 -2.20
C VAL A 84 19.23 5.42 -1.65
N ARG A 85 19.02 5.37 -0.33
CA ARG A 85 18.19 4.33 0.28
C ARG A 85 16.74 4.52 -0.09
N VAL A 86 16.04 3.43 -0.38
CA VAL A 86 14.60 3.43 -0.58
C VAL A 86 13.94 3.43 0.80
N PRO A 87 13.24 4.50 1.19
CA PRO A 87 12.53 4.53 2.47
C PRO A 87 11.24 3.71 2.38
N SER A 88 10.62 3.42 3.53
CA SER A 88 9.27 2.85 3.55
C SER A 88 8.19 3.91 3.38
N VAL A 89 8.38 5.08 4.01
CA VAL A 89 7.38 6.15 4.06
C VAL A 89 8.05 7.50 3.80
N ILE A 90 7.47 8.29 2.90
CA ILE A 90 7.87 9.67 2.62
C ILE A 90 6.68 10.61 2.77
N ARG A 91 6.96 11.88 3.06
CA ARG A 91 5.96 12.94 3.23
C ARG A 91 6.25 14.10 2.31
N LEU A 92 5.23 14.62 1.62
CA LEU A 92 5.36 15.89 0.88
C LEU A 92 5.72 17.04 1.83
N ARG A 93 6.59 17.94 1.38
CA ARG A 93 6.90 19.18 2.12
C ARG A 93 5.76 20.20 2.07
N GLU A 94 5.04 20.21 0.97
CA GLU A 94 3.91 21.12 0.75
C GLU A 94 2.60 20.34 0.78
N TYR A 95 1.59 20.95 1.37
CA TYR A 95 0.26 20.37 1.42
C TYR A 95 -0.39 20.38 0.04
N VAL A 96 -0.88 19.22 -0.40
CA VAL A 96 -1.67 19.09 -1.63
C VAL A 96 -3.12 18.79 -1.26
N ARG A 97 -4.03 19.64 -1.72
CA ARG A 97 -5.47 19.40 -1.58
C ARG A 97 -5.92 18.37 -2.61
N ILE A 98 -6.23 17.16 -2.16
CA ILE A 98 -6.86 16.16 -3.01
C ILE A 98 -8.38 16.34 -2.96
N PRO A 99 -9.06 16.52 -4.10
CA PRO A 99 -10.52 16.52 -4.13
C PRO A 99 -11.03 15.20 -3.57
N TYR A 100 -11.76 15.25 -2.46
CA TYR A 100 -12.33 14.07 -1.85
C TYR A 100 -13.40 13.50 -2.79
N ARG A 101 -13.18 12.28 -3.29
CA ARG A 101 -14.25 11.53 -3.95
C ARG A 101 -14.99 10.76 -2.88
N THR A 102 -16.28 11.07 -2.73
CA THR A 102 -17.17 10.45 -1.74
C THR A 102 -17.31 8.94 -1.94
N GLN A 103 -17.04 8.44 -3.16
CA GLN A 103 -17.19 7.05 -3.52
C GLN A 103 -15.87 6.47 -4.05
N VAL A 104 -15.52 5.29 -3.53
CA VAL A 104 -14.45 4.47 -4.08
C VAL A 104 -14.89 3.97 -5.47
N PRO A 105 -14.12 4.24 -6.55
CA PRO A 105 -14.43 3.69 -7.86
C PRO A 105 -14.39 2.16 -7.84
N MET A 106 -15.40 1.51 -8.41
CA MET A 106 -15.42 0.05 -8.50
C MET A 106 -14.48 -0.42 -9.61
N THR A 107 -13.30 -0.90 -9.22
CA THR A 107 -12.35 -1.59 -10.10
C THR A 107 -12.36 -3.09 -9.80
N ARG A 108 -11.87 -3.92 -10.73
CA ARG A 108 -11.75 -5.37 -10.47
C ARG A 108 -10.88 -5.67 -9.24
N ALA A 109 -9.75 -4.99 -9.09
CA ALA A 109 -8.85 -5.17 -7.94
C ALA A 109 -9.57 -4.79 -6.63
N ALA A 110 -10.29 -3.68 -6.67
CA ALA A 110 -11.12 -3.23 -5.57
C ALA A 110 -12.19 -4.26 -5.18
N LEU A 111 -13.00 -4.71 -6.14
CA LEU A 111 -14.04 -5.69 -5.89
C LEU A 111 -13.49 -7.01 -5.33
N MET A 112 -12.39 -7.49 -5.91
CA MET A 112 -11.71 -8.69 -5.42
C MET A 112 -11.20 -8.54 -3.98
N HIS A 113 -10.70 -7.35 -3.62
CA HIS A 113 -10.25 -7.06 -2.26
C HIS A 113 -11.44 -6.99 -1.28
N ARG A 114 -12.54 -6.32 -1.65
CA ARG A 114 -13.79 -6.28 -0.84
C ARG A 114 -14.27 -7.68 -0.50
N ASP A 115 -14.25 -8.58 -1.48
CA ASP A 115 -14.78 -9.94 -1.35
C ASP A 115 -13.72 -10.94 -0.83
N GLY A 116 -12.58 -10.47 -0.33
CA GLY A 116 -11.52 -11.34 0.22
C GLY A 116 -10.94 -12.34 -0.77
N HIS A 117 -11.02 -12.04 -2.07
CA HIS A 117 -10.70 -12.96 -3.17
C HIS A 117 -11.49 -14.28 -3.10
N ARG A 118 -12.69 -14.27 -2.53
CA ARG A 118 -13.60 -15.41 -2.42
C ARG A 118 -14.80 -15.24 -3.35
N CYS A 119 -15.27 -16.34 -3.89
CA CYS A 119 -16.44 -16.39 -4.75
C CYS A 119 -17.68 -16.09 -3.90
N GLY A 120 -18.47 -15.09 -4.28
CA GLY A 120 -19.69 -14.73 -3.57
C GLY A 120 -20.77 -15.82 -3.55
N TYR A 121 -20.65 -16.85 -4.41
CA TYR A 121 -21.64 -17.93 -4.54
C TYR A 121 -21.23 -19.22 -3.83
N CYS A 122 -19.94 -19.59 -3.86
CA CYS A 122 -19.47 -20.88 -3.31
C CYS A 122 -18.29 -20.76 -2.37
N ASN A 123 -17.84 -19.54 -2.09
CA ASN A 123 -16.69 -19.24 -1.23
C ASN A 123 -15.34 -19.84 -1.69
N ALA A 124 -15.25 -20.44 -2.88
CA ALA A 124 -13.98 -20.85 -3.47
C ALA A 124 -13.14 -19.63 -3.89
N LYS A 125 -11.89 -19.83 -4.34
CA LYS A 125 -11.04 -18.74 -4.85
C LYS A 125 -11.70 -18.06 -6.06
N ALA A 126 -11.90 -16.75 -5.97
CA ALA A 126 -12.45 -15.95 -7.07
C ALA A 126 -11.35 -15.56 -8.08
N THR A 127 -11.74 -15.55 -9.35
CA THR A 127 -10.85 -15.19 -10.47
C THR A 127 -11.51 -14.22 -11.45
N THR A 128 -12.83 -14.14 -11.46
CA THR A 128 -13.62 -13.26 -12.34
C THR A 128 -14.56 -12.37 -11.53
N VAL A 129 -15.18 -11.40 -12.21
CA VAL A 129 -16.26 -10.58 -11.65
C VAL A 129 -17.55 -11.01 -12.33
N ASP A 130 -18.61 -11.16 -11.56
CA ASP A 130 -19.96 -11.42 -12.07
C ASP A 130 -20.94 -10.31 -11.64
N HIS A 131 -21.99 -10.14 -12.43
CA HIS A 131 -23.11 -9.26 -12.13
C HIS A 131 -24.25 -10.11 -11.56
N VAL A 132 -24.62 -9.90 -10.29
CA VAL A 132 -25.67 -10.64 -9.60
C VAL A 132 -26.99 -10.59 -10.38
N VAL A 133 -27.40 -9.41 -10.83
CA VAL A 133 -28.36 -9.20 -11.91
C VAL A 133 -27.57 -9.08 -13.23
N PRO A 134 -27.73 -10.02 -14.18
CA PRO A 134 -27.00 -9.99 -15.45
C PRO A 134 -27.22 -8.71 -16.26
N ARG A 135 -26.22 -8.32 -17.05
CA ARG A 135 -26.29 -7.14 -17.94
C ARG A 135 -27.46 -7.23 -18.94
N SER A 136 -27.72 -8.42 -19.46
CA SER A 136 -28.87 -8.70 -20.36
C SER A 136 -30.23 -8.47 -19.70
N ARG A 137 -30.28 -8.45 -18.37
CA ARG A 137 -31.49 -8.18 -17.57
C ARG A 137 -31.46 -6.79 -16.90
N GLY A 138 -30.64 -5.87 -17.41
CA GLY A 138 -30.57 -4.49 -16.92
C GLY A 138 -29.67 -4.26 -15.72
N GLY A 139 -28.86 -5.25 -15.32
CA GLY A 139 -27.92 -5.09 -14.21
C GLY A 139 -26.91 -3.95 -14.40
N ALA A 140 -26.71 -3.14 -13.37
CA ALA A 140 -25.70 -2.08 -13.35
C ALA A 140 -24.30 -2.64 -13.05
N HIS A 141 -23.25 -1.95 -13.51
CA HIS A 141 -21.86 -2.28 -13.14
C HIS A 141 -21.42 -1.39 -11.97
N ASN A 142 -21.89 -1.73 -10.76
CA ASN A 142 -21.68 -0.99 -9.51
C ASN A 142 -21.49 -1.95 -8.32
N TRP A 143 -21.15 -1.38 -7.15
CA TRP A 143 -20.86 -2.14 -5.94
C TRP A 143 -22.04 -3.00 -5.46
N GLU A 144 -23.25 -2.52 -5.72
CA GLU A 144 -24.52 -3.12 -5.30
C GLU A 144 -24.95 -4.29 -6.21
N ASN A 145 -24.26 -4.52 -7.33
CA ASN A 145 -24.61 -5.59 -8.27
C ASN A 145 -23.43 -6.46 -8.70
N CYS A 146 -22.18 -6.02 -8.48
CA CYS A 146 -21.01 -6.81 -8.85
C CYS A 146 -20.46 -7.61 -7.66
N VAL A 147 -19.98 -8.82 -7.95
CA VAL A 147 -19.35 -9.71 -6.97
C VAL A 147 -18.17 -10.46 -7.58
N ALA A 148 -17.17 -10.77 -6.76
CA ALA A 148 -16.10 -11.68 -7.11
C ALA A 148 -16.68 -13.10 -7.28
N SER A 149 -16.30 -13.78 -8.35
CA SER A 149 -16.81 -15.11 -8.70
C SER A 149 -15.68 -16.02 -9.17
N CYS A 150 -15.83 -17.33 -8.98
CA CYS A 150 -14.99 -18.32 -9.63
C CYS A 150 -15.52 -18.59 -11.04
N ALA A 151 -14.64 -18.99 -11.97
CA ALA A 151 -15.05 -19.26 -13.35
C ALA A 151 -16.18 -20.30 -13.48
N PRO A 152 -16.21 -21.42 -12.72
CA PRO A 152 -17.30 -22.40 -12.79
C PRO A 152 -18.67 -21.83 -12.39
N CYS A 153 -18.74 -21.10 -11.27
CA CYS A 153 -19.99 -20.49 -10.83
C CYS A 153 -20.45 -19.40 -11.80
N ASN A 154 -19.52 -18.55 -12.25
CA ASN A 154 -19.82 -17.51 -13.23
C ASN A 154 -20.42 -18.10 -14.53
N HIS A 155 -19.82 -19.19 -15.03
CA HIS A 155 -20.32 -19.88 -16.22
C HIS A 155 -21.68 -20.54 -16.01
N ARG A 156 -21.89 -21.23 -14.88
CA ARG A 156 -23.17 -21.87 -14.55
C ARG A 156 -24.30 -20.86 -14.39
N LYS A 157 -23.99 -19.71 -13.77
CA LYS A 157 -24.96 -18.63 -13.61
C LYS A 157 -25.32 -17.99 -14.94
N ALA A 158 -24.31 -17.61 -15.74
CA ALA A 158 -24.52 -16.94 -17.02
C ALA A 158 -25.50 -15.75 -16.89
N ASP A 159 -26.61 -15.79 -17.63
CA ASP A 159 -27.67 -14.78 -17.67
C ASP A 159 -28.85 -15.09 -16.74
N LYS A 160 -28.68 -16.00 -15.79
CA LYS A 160 -29.69 -16.35 -14.78
C LYS A 160 -29.60 -15.47 -13.54
N LEU A 161 -30.74 -15.24 -12.92
CA LEU A 161 -30.88 -14.65 -11.59
C LEU A 161 -30.59 -15.70 -10.52
N LEU A 162 -30.20 -15.24 -9.32
CA LEU A 162 -29.95 -16.15 -8.19
C LEU A 162 -31.21 -16.94 -7.80
N SER A 163 -32.39 -16.31 -7.89
CA SER A 163 -33.67 -16.97 -7.62
C SER A 163 -33.97 -18.13 -8.57
N GLU A 164 -33.57 -18.03 -9.85
CA GLU A 164 -33.74 -19.11 -10.83
C GLU A 164 -32.82 -20.31 -10.54
N LEU A 165 -31.74 -20.09 -9.81
CA LEU A 165 -30.77 -21.12 -9.43
C LEU A 165 -30.97 -21.65 -8.01
N GLY A 166 -31.83 -21.01 -7.21
CA GLY A 166 -31.91 -21.24 -5.76
C GLY A 166 -30.60 -20.91 -5.05
N TRP A 167 -29.85 -19.92 -5.55
CA TRP A 167 -28.57 -19.52 -4.97
C TRP A 167 -28.75 -18.37 -4.00
N GLU A 168 -27.86 -18.33 -3.01
CA GLU A 168 -27.72 -17.22 -2.07
C GLU A 168 -26.33 -16.61 -2.21
N LEU A 169 -26.19 -15.39 -1.68
CA LEU A 169 -24.96 -14.64 -1.74
C LEU A 169 -24.29 -14.65 -0.36
N HIS A 170 -23.00 -14.98 -0.31
CA HIS A 170 -22.22 -15.06 0.92
C HIS A 170 -21.47 -13.77 1.28
N VAL A 171 -21.74 -12.68 0.55
CA VAL A 171 -21.00 -11.42 0.66
C VAL A 171 -21.95 -10.22 0.52
N PRO A 172 -21.82 -9.19 1.36
CA PRO A 172 -22.63 -7.98 1.22
C PRO A 172 -22.22 -7.17 -0.02
N LEU A 173 -23.20 -6.77 -0.82
CA LEU A 173 -23.02 -5.91 -1.99
C LEU A 173 -23.03 -4.43 -1.59
N VAL A 174 -22.08 -4.04 -0.73
CA VAL A 174 -21.99 -2.67 -0.23
C VAL A 174 -20.72 -2.02 -0.75
N ALA A 175 -20.80 -0.74 -1.10
CA ALA A 175 -19.63 0.05 -1.45
C ALA A 175 -18.73 0.23 -0.22
N PRO A 176 -17.42 -0.05 -0.33
CA PRO A 176 -16.50 0.20 0.77
C PRO A 176 -16.39 1.69 1.07
N ARG A 177 -16.10 2.01 2.34
CA ARG A 177 -15.90 3.38 2.82
C ARG A 177 -14.43 3.59 3.22
N GLY A 178 -14.07 4.86 3.42
CA GLY A 178 -12.75 5.23 3.93
C GLY A 178 -11.80 5.76 2.85
N ARG A 179 -11.03 6.79 3.24
CA ARG A 179 -10.03 7.47 2.39
C ARG A 179 -8.97 6.51 1.87
N THR A 180 -8.50 5.67 2.78
CA THR A 180 -7.38 4.76 2.55
C THR A 180 -7.78 3.51 1.78
N TRP A 181 -9.07 3.16 1.77
CA TRP A 181 -9.53 1.92 1.15
C TRP A 181 -9.11 1.84 -0.32
N ARG A 182 -9.22 2.95 -1.07
CA ARG A 182 -8.77 3.02 -2.47
C ARG A 182 -7.30 2.67 -2.65
N LEU A 183 -6.46 3.08 -1.69
CA LEU A 183 -5.05 2.76 -1.68
C LEU A 183 -4.87 1.27 -1.39
N VAL A 184 -5.43 0.78 -0.29
CA VAL A 184 -5.25 -0.61 0.18
C VAL A 184 -5.75 -1.62 -0.85
N SER A 185 -6.85 -1.34 -1.54
CA SER A 185 -7.42 -2.23 -2.54
C SER A 185 -6.55 -2.43 -3.80
N GLN A 186 -5.52 -1.60 -3.98
CA GLN A 186 -4.55 -1.70 -5.09
C GLN A 186 -3.21 -2.29 -4.63
N LEU A 187 -3.03 -2.45 -3.33
CA LEU A 187 -1.82 -3.00 -2.75
C LEU A 187 -1.95 -4.51 -2.69
N ARG A 188 -0.89 -5.20 -3.12
CA ARG A 188 -0.74 -6.63 -2.88
C ARG A 188 -0.32 -6.89 -1.44
N GLU A 189 0.53 -6.01 -0.92
CA GLU A 189 1.15 -6.09 0.39
C GLU A 189 1.22 -4.70 0.99
N ILE A 190 1.09 -4.62 2.32
CA ILE A 190 1.27 -3.41 3.10
C ILE A 190 2.73 -3.34 3.52
N GLY A 191 3.40 -2.23 3.19
CA GLY A 191 4.81 -2.03 3.54
C GLY A 191 5.01 -1.81 5.04
N PRO A 192 6.26 -1.96 5.53
CA PRO A 192 6.57 -1.77 6.94
C PRO A 192 6.24 -0.34 7.39
N TYR A 193 5.66 -0.17 8.59
CA TYR A 193 5.23 1.12 9.15
C TYR A 193 4.06 1.80 8.43
N TRP A 194 3.45 1.18 7.40
CA TRP A 194 2.34 1.83 6.69
C TRP A 194 1.06 1.85 7.52
N GLU A 195 0.83 0.82 8.33
CA GLU A 195 -0.37 0.66 9.15
C GLU A 195 -0.66 1.87 10.05
N ASP A 196 0.38 2.55 10.53
CA ASP A 196 0.29 3.77 11.35
C ASP A 196 -0.40 4.94 10.63
N TYR A 197 -0.44 4.91 9.30
CA TYR A 197 -0.98 5.96 8.43
C TYR A 197 -2.18 5.52 7.61
N LEU A 198 -2.33 4.22 7.45
CA LEU A 198 -3.48 3.63 6.82
C LEU A 198 -4.56 3.58 7.90
N TYR A 199 -5.26 4.71 8.11
CA TYR A 199 -6.50 4.74 8.89
C TYR A 199 -7.51 3.81 8.21
N LEU A 200 -7.40 2.52 8.53
CA LEU A 200 -8.32 1.45 8.19
C LEU A 200 -9.49 1.59 9.16
N ASP A 201 -10.20 2.72 9.10
CA ASP A 201 -11.37 2.89 9.93
C ASP A 201 -12.37 1.82 9.50
N ALA A 202 -12.54 0.86 10.42
CA ALA A 202 -13.53 -0.18 10.40
C ALA A 202 -14.90 0.44 10.11
N ALA A 203 -15.57 -0.09 9.09
CA ALA A 203 -16.99 0.11 8.85
C ALA A 203 -17.61 -1.25 8.58
#